data_AF-A0A0B6SA35-F1
#
_entry.id   AF-A0A0B6SA35-F1
#
_cell.length_a   1.000
_cell.length_b   1.000
_cell.length_c   1.000
_cell.angle_alpha   90.00
_cell.angle_beta   90.00
_cell.angle_gamma   90.00
#
_symmetry.space_group_name_H-M   'P 1'
#
loop_
_entity.id
_entity.type
_entity.pdbx_description
1 polymer ?
#
loop_
_entity_poly.entity_id
_entity_poly.type
_entity_poly.pdbx_seq_one_letter_code
_entity_poly.pdbx_strand_id
1 'polypeptide(L)'
;MDRLFSFAGGSAGTWHVTSARTLAGESLPPVAALAVSPAGTGATAGAAPGWLLRGITSHERYTSGDEKARLTASQQGLGRAASTCAALIPLRKNAAWWALPQDARREILEDRSDHIRIGLRYLPAIARRLYHCRDLSESEPFDFLTWFEYAPVDRDRFDELVAALRASEEWRYVDRDIEIRLERR
;
A
#
# COMPACT_ATOMS: atom_id res chain seq x y z
N MET A 1 2.83 -13.25 -15.89
CA MET A 1 2.64 -12.75 -14.51
C MET A 1 1.60 -11.67 -14.57
N ASP A 2 0.49 -11.86 -13.86
CA ASP A 2 -0.58 -10.85 -13.83
C ASP A 2 -0.06 -9.58 -13.15
N ARG A 3 -0.30 -8.44 -13.80
CA ARG A 3 0.16 -7.14 -13.30
C ARG A 3 -0.94 -6.35 -12.64
N LEU A 4 -2.19 -6.60 -13.00
CA LEU A 4 -3.39 -5.97 -12.45
C LEU A 4 -3.93 -6.83 -11.30
N PHE A 5 -4.22 -6.19 -10.18
CA PHE A 5 -4.74 -6.83 -8.98
C PHE A 5 -6.00 -6.11 -8.51
N SER A 6 -6.89 -6.89 -7.90
CA SER A 6 -8.14 -6.45 -7.30
C SER A 6 -8.08 -6.62 -5.79
N PHE A 7 -8.54 -5.60 -5.08
CA PHE A 7 -8.76 -5.56 -3.64
C PHE A 7 -10.26 -5.39 -3.41
N ALA A 8 -10.94 -6.48 -3.04
CA ALA A 8 -12.37 -6.52 -2.86
C ALA A 8 -12.72 -6.56 -1.37
N GLY A 9 -13.23 -5.45 -0.85
CA GLY A 9 -13.73 -5.38 0.52
C GLY A 9 -15.18 -5.87 0.58
N GLY A 10 -15.49 -6.78 1.50
CA GLY A 10 -16.83 -7.30 1.66
C GLY A 10 -17.00 -8.17 2.91
N SER A 11 -17.84 -9.19 2.81
CA SER A 11 -18.05 -10.19 3.86
C SER A 11 -17.19 -11.45 3.72
N ALA A 12 -16.50 -11.60 2.58
CA ALA A 12 -15.66 -12.75 2.27
C ALA A 12 -14.25 -12.31 1.84
N GLY A 13 -13.25 -13.14 2.13
CA GLY A 13 -11.86 -12.87 1.84
C GLY A 13 -10.93 -13.63 2.78
N THR A 14 -9.68 -13.83 2.34
CA THR A 14 -8.64 -14.51 3.14
C THR A 14 -8.19 -13.67 4.34
N TRP A 15 -8.38 -12.35 4.25
CA TRP A 15 -7.96 -11.42 5.28
C TRP A 15 -9.17 -10.87 6.02
N HIS A 16 -9.19 -11.04 7.34
CA HIS A 16 -10.19 -10.43 8.20
C HIS A 16 -9.78 -8.99 8.53
N VAL A 17 -10.71 -8.04 8.39
CA VAL A 17 -10.45 -6.64 8.74
C VAL A 17 -10.59 -6.46 10.25
N THR A 18 -9.51 -6.05 10.90
CA THR A 18 -9.47 -5.80 12.35
C THR A 18 -9.72 -4.33 12.67
N SER A 19 -9.31 -3.42 11.79
CA SER A 19 -9.67 -2.00 11.88
C SER A 19 -9.58 -1.31 10.52
N ALA A 20 -10.36 -0.26 10.34
CA ALA A 20 -10.27 0.64 9.19
C ALA A 20 -10.39 2.08 9.70
N ARG A 21 -9.37 2.90 9.43
CA ARG A 21 -9.30 4.29 9.87
C ARG A 21 -9.10 5.19 8.66
N THR A 22 -9.92 6.23 8.54
CA THR A 22 -9.71 7.30 7.56
C THR A 22 -8.92 8.42 8.22
N LEU A 23 -7.75 8.72 7.66
CA LEU A 23 -6.83 9.74 8.17
C LEU A 23 -7.02 11.05 7.42
N ALA A 24 -7.36 10.99 6.13
CA ALA A 24 -7.68 12.14 5.29
C ALA A 24 -8.67 11.78 4.18
N GLY A 25 -9.49 12.75 3.79
CA GLY A 25 -10.43 12.64 2.68
C GLY A 25 -11.65 11.74 2.96
N GLU A 26 -12.30 11.29 1.90
CA GLU A 26 -13.52 10.48 1.97
C GLU A 26 -13.21 9.02 2.37
N SER A 27 -13.96 8.49 3.33
CA SER A 27 -13.85 7.11 3.81
C SER A 27 -14.33 6.06 2.80
N LEU A 28 -13.93 4.81 3.01
CA LEU A 28 -14.54 3.65 2.34
C LEU A 28 -15.64 3.05 3.24
N PRO A 29 -16.69 2.42 2.67
CA PRO A 29 -17.67 1.68 3.45
C PRO A 29 -17.01 0.59 4.33
N PRO A 30 -17.51 0.37 5.56
CA PRO A 30 -16.97 -0.67 6.44
C PRO A 30 -17.21 -2.07 5.85
N VAL A 31 -16.22 -2.93 5.98
CA VAL A 31 -16.22 -4.32 5.47
C VAL A 31 -15.59 -5.26 6.50
N ALA A 32 -16.00 -6.52 6.50
CA ALA A 32 -15.54 -7.52 7.47
C ALA A 32 -14.31 -8.31 6.99
N ALA A 33 -14.11 -8.38 5.68
CA ALA A 33 -13.03 -9.13 5.06
C ALA A 33 -12.54 -8.46 3.77
N LEU A 34 -11.32 -8.83 3.38
CA LEU A 34 -10.65 -8.39 2.16
C LEU A 34 -10.16 -9.60 1.36
N ALA A 35 -10.54 -9.66 0.09
CA ALA A 35 -9.93 -10.55 -0.89
C ALA A 35 -8.93 -9.77 -1.75
N VAL A 36 -7.73 -10.34 -1.93
CA VAL A 36 -6.69 -9.79 -2.81
C VAL A 36 -6.36 -10.84 -3.85
N SER A 37 -6.54 -10.52 -5.12
CA SER A 37 -6.32 -11.47 -6.22
C SER A 37 -5.83 -10.77 -7.49
N PRO A 38 -5.17 -11.48 -8.41
CA PRO A 38 -5.03 -11.02 -9.78
C PRO A 38 -6.39 -10.66 -10.39
N ALA A 39 -6.45 -9.61 -11.20
CA ALA A 39 -7.68 -9.26 -11.88
C ALA A 39 -8.04 -10.34 -12.93
N GLY A 40 -9.33 -10.66 -13.02
CA GLY A 40 -9.83 -11.69 -13.94
C GLY A 40 -9.80 -13.12 -13.36
N THR A 41 -9.10 -13.38 -12.26
CA THR A 41 -9.22 -14.65 -11.52
C THR A 41 -10.44 -14.57 -10.61
N GLY A 42 -11.62 -14.62 -11.24
CA GLY A 42 -12.97 -14.39 -10.70
C GLY A 42 -13.08 -14.37 -9.18
N ALA A 43 -13.48 -13.23 -8.62
CA ALA A 43 -13.92 -13.17 -7.24
C ALA A 43 -15.07 -14.18 -7.06
N THR A 44 -14.87 -15.06 -6.08
CA THR A 44 -15.72 -16.14 -5.61
C THR A 44 -17.22 -15.85 -5.71
N ALA A 45 -17.99 -16.86 -6.13
CA ALA A 45 -19.44 -16.92 -6.01
C ALA A 45 -19.89 -16.52 -4.59
N GLY A 46 -20.39 -15.29 -4.45
CA GLY A 46 -20.71 -14.66 -3.17
C GLY A 46 -21.38 -13.30 -3.39
N ALA A 47 -21.82 -12.66 -2.29
CA ALA A 47 -22.41 -11.33 -2.35
C ALA A 47 -21.44 -10.30 -2.97
N ALA A 48 -21.98 -9.31 -3.69
CA ALA A 48 -21.17 -8.26 -4.31
C ALA A 48 -20.31 -7.55 -3.25
N PRO A 49 -19.04 -7.20 -3.56
CA PRO A 49 -18.18 -6.51 -2.61
C PRO A 49 -18.76 -5.14 -2.28
N GLY A 50 -18.57 -4.69 -1.04
CA GLY A 50 -18.97 -3.34 -0.62
C GLY A 50 -18.15 -2.26 -1.32
N TRP A 51 -16.92 -2.58 -1.74
CA TRP A 51 -16.10 -1.78 -2.62
C TRP A 51 -15.05 -2.64 -3.33
N LEU A 52 -14.59 -2.17 -4.49
CA LEU A 52 -13.53 -2.78 -5.28
C LEU A 52 -12.51 -1.71 -5.63
N LEU A 53 -11.24 -1.98 -5.32
CA LEU A 53 -10.11 -1.16 -5.75
C LEU A 53 -9.21 -1.99 -6.66
N ARG A 54 -8.64 -1.38 -7.69
CA ARG A 54 -7.69 -2.05 -8.57
C ARG A 54 -6.39 -1.30 -8.66
N GLY A 55 -5.31 -2.02 -8.91
CA GLY A 55 -3.98 -1.43 -9.07
C GLY A 55 -3.03 -2.34 -9.81
N ILE A 56 -2.02 -1.74 -10.46
CA ILE A 56 -0.99 -2.48 -11.21
C ILE A 56 0.38 -2.44 -10.53
N THR A 57 1.09 -3.57 -10.55
CA THR A 57 2.52 -3.58 -10.27
C THR A 57 3.28 -3.02 -11.47
N SER A 58 4.00 -1.92 -11.27
CA SER A 58 4.76 -1.22 -12.31
C SER A 58 6.27 -1.21 -12.00
N HIS A 59 7.04 -0.58 -12.87
CA HIS A 59 8.47 -0.34 -12.64
C HIS A 59 8.69 0.76 -11.58
N GLU A 60 9.87 0.74 -10.98
CA GLU A 60 10.29 1.73 -9.98
C GLU A 60 10.36 3.13 -10.62
N ARG A 61 9.78 4.13 -9.96
CA ARG A 61 9.69 5.50 -10.49
C ARG A 61 10.74 6.47 -9.93
N TYR A 62 11.29 6.16 -8.75
CA TYR A 62 12.14 7.06 -7.97
C TYR A 62 13.45 6.43 -7.50
N THR A 63 13.48 5.10 -7.40
CA THR A 63 14.59 4.35 -6.83
C THR A 63 15.84 4.44 -7.70
N SER A 64 16.96 4.86 -7.12
CA SER A 64 18.28 4.80 -7.75
C SER A 64 18.86 3.38 -7.76
N GLY A 65 19.98 3.19 -8.47
CA GLY A 65 20.66 1.89 -8.54
C GLY A 65 21.11 1.37 -7.16
N ASP A 66 21.74 2.22 -6.36
CA ASP A 66 22.26 1.85 -5.03
C ASP A 66 21.14 1.53 -4.04
N GLU A 67 20.07 2.32 -4.06
CA GLU A 67 18.87 2.08 -3.26
C GLU A 67 18.24 0.74 -3.61
N LYS A 68 18.12 0.44 -4.91
CA LYS A 68 17.59 -0.84 -5.38
C LYS A 68 18.43 -2.02 -4.91
N ALA A 69 19.77 -1.90 -4.98
CA ALA A 69 20.67 -2.94 -4.50
C ALA A 69 20.45 -3.22 -3.00
N ARG A 70 20.39 -2.17 -2.17
CA ARG A 70 20.13 -2.28 -0.73
C ARG A 70 18.77 -2.88 -0.41
N LEU A 71 17.73 -2.46 -1.14
CA LEU A 71 16.38 -3.01 -0.99
C LEU A 71 16.35 -4.49 -1.35
N THR A 72 16.98 -4.88 -2.46
CA THR A 72 17.01 -6.27 -2.93
C THR A 72 17.76 -7.18 -1.97
N ALA A 73 18.83 -6.69 -1.36
CA ALA A 73 19.61 -7.45 -0.38
C ALA A 73 18.85 -7.73 0.93
N SER A 74 17.85 -6.89 1.27
CA SER A 74 17.19 -6.93 2.58
C SER A 74 15.72 -7.34 2.55
N GLN A 75 15.02 -7.09 1.43
CA GLN A 75 13.58 -7.31 1.37
C GLN A 75 13.23 -8.80 1.25
N GLN A 76 12.15 -9.19 1.93
CA GLN A 76 11.53 -10.51 1.74
C GLN A 76 10.20 -10.37 1.01
N GLY A 77 9.76 -11.47 0.39
CA GLY A 77 8.49 -11.54 -0.35
C GLY A 77 7.26 -11.57 0.54
N LEU A 78 6.10 -11.40 -0.09
CA LEU A 78 4.77 -11.62 0.51
C LEU A 78 4.49 -13.12 0.71
N GLY A 79 3.48 -13.44 1.52
CA GLY A 79 2.98 -14.81 1.70
C GLY A 79 3.82 -15.66 2.65
N ARG A 80 4.67 -15.03 3.49
CA ARG A 80 5.44 -15.75 4.51
C ARG A 80 4.48 -16.36 5.53
N ALA A 81 4.74 -17.60 5.93
CA ALA A 81 3.89 -18.32 6.89
C ALA A 81 3.69 -17.54 8.19
N ALA A 82 4.76 -16.91 8.72
CA ALA A 82 4.71 -16.09 9.93
C ALA A 82 4.02 -14.72 9.75
N SER A 83 3.88 -14.21 8.52
CA SER A 83 3.26 -12.91 8.26
C SER A 83 1.74 -13.01 8.24
N THR A 84 1.13 -13.18 9.41
CA THR A 84 -0.33 -13.28 9.57
C THR A 84 -1.02 -11.94 9.79
N CYS A 85 -0.28 -10.84 9.93
CA CYS A 85 -0.82 -9.49 9.91
C CYS A 85 -0.55 -8.80 8.56
N ALA A 86 -1.45 -7.93 8.16
CA ALA A 86 -1.28 -7.07 6.99
C ALA A 86 -1.87 -5.68 7.18
N ALA A 87 -1.46 -4.77 6.31
CA ALA A 87 -2.06 -3.46 6.16
C ALA A 87 -2.25 -3.14 4.68
N LEU A 88 -3.46 -2.72 4.32
CA LEU A 88 -3.75 -2.04 3.07
C LEU A 88 -3.86 -0.55 3.37
N ILE A 89 -3.01 0.26 2.73
CA ILE A 89 -3.08 1.72 2.82
C ILE A 89 -3.28 2.28 1.39
N PRO A 90 -4.54 2.49 0.95
CA PRO A 90 -4.86 3.24 -0.25
C PRO A 90 -4.59 4.72 0.00
N LEU A 91 -3.85 5.36 -0.92
CA LEU A 91 -3.51 6.76 -0.80
C LEU A 91 -3.60 7.51 -2.13
N ARG A 92 -4.00 8.78 -2.04
CA ARG A 92 -4.06 9.72 -3.17
C ARG A 92 -3.23 10.94 -2.87
N LYS A 93 -2.41 11.35 -3.84
CA LYS A 93 -1.69 12.61 -3.79
C LYS A 93 -2.47 13.71 -4.51
N ASN A 94 -2.38 14.92 -3.99
CA ASN A 94 -3.10 16.07 -4.51
C ASN A 94 -2.56 16.54 -5.87
N ALA A 95 -3.31 17.43 -6.53
CA ALA A 95 -2.94 17.96 -7.84
C ALA A 95 -1.57 18.68 -7.84
N ALA A 96 -1.20 19.34 -6.73
CA ALA A 96 0.07 20.05 -6.62
C ALA A 96 1.27 19.09 -6.74
N TRP A 97 1.18 17.89 -6.15
CA TRP A 97 2.20 16.86 -6.33
C TRP A 97 2.35 16.45 -7.79
N TRP A 98 1.23 16.22 -8.48
CA TRP A 98 1.24 15.75 -9.86
C TRP A 98 1.63 16.82 -10.87
N ALA A 99 1.57 18.10 -10.49
CA ALA A 99 2.10 19.21 -11.28
C ALA A 99 3.63 19.35 -11.17
N LEU A 100 4.27 18.72 -10.16
CA LEU A 100 5.72 18.80 -9.99
C LEU A 100 6.46 17.97 -11.06
N PRO A 101 7.61 18.47 -11.54
CA PRO A 101 8.49 17.69 -12.40
C PRO A 101 9.11 16.52 -11.62
N GLN A 102 9.68 15.57 -12.36
CA GLN A 102 10.14 14.28 -11.83
C GLN A 102 11.27 14.43 -10.80
N ASP A 103 12.21 15.33 -11.05
CA ASP A 103 13.32 15.69 -10.17
C ASP A 103 12.82 16.27 -8.84
N ALA A 104 11.90 17.25 -8.88
CA ALA A 104 11.32 17.82 -7.67
C ALA A 104 10.56 16.77 -6.84
N ARG A 105 9.82 15.86 -7.49
CA ARG A 105 9.16 14.73 -6.79
C ARG A 105 10.18 13.79 -6.15
N ARG A 106 11.30 13.51 -6.81
CA ARG A 106 12.37 12.64 -6.27
C ARG A 106 13.10 13.29 -5.10
N GLU A 107 13.38 14.59 -5.17
CA GLU A 107 13.98 15.35 -4.08
C GLU A 107 13.08 15.32 -2.84
N ILE A 108 11.79 15.62 -2.99
CA ILE A 108 10.84 15.61 -1.87
C ILE A 108 10.71 14.20 -1.27
N LEU A 109 10.58 13.16 -2.11
CA LEU A 109 10.33 11.79 -1.64
C LEU A 109 11.47 11.22 -0.81
N GLU A 110 12.73 11.45 -1.18
CA GLU A 110 13.84 10.81 -0.47
C GLU A 110 14.80 11.82 0.14
N ASP A 111 15.21 12.88 -0.56
CA ASP A 111 16.24 13.78 -0.02
C ASP A 111 15.70 14.62 1.15
N ARG A 112 14.39 14.90 1.16
CA ARG A 112 13.69 15.68 2.20
C ARG A 112 12.78 14.86 3.10
N SER A 113 12.42 13.64 2.69
CA SER A 113 11.47 12.78 3.42
C SER A 113 12.03 11.42 3.80
N ASP A 114 13.22 11.06 3.31
CA ASP A 114 13.89 9.79 3.62
C ASP A 114 13.02 8.56 3.36
N HIS A 115 12.06 8.57 2.44
CA HIS A 115 11.08 7.50 2.29
C HIS A 115 11.71 6.10 2.19
N ILE A 116 12.70 5.94 1.30
CA ILE A 116 13.41 4.69 1.06
C ILE A 116 14.30 4.37 2.26
N ARG A 117 15.00 5.35 2.81
CA ARG A 117 15.87 5.18 3.98
C ARG A 117 15.09 4.77 5.25
N ILE A 118 13.95 5.39 5.49
CA ILE A 118 13.00 5.02 6.54
C ILE A 118 12.58 3.58 6.31
N GLY A 119 12.06 3.25 5.12
CA GLY A 119 11.59 1.91 4.79
C GLY A 119 12.65 0.81 4.97
N LEU A 120 13.90 1.08 4.59
CA LEU A 120 15.02 0.14 4.74
C LEU A 120 15.24 -0.30 6.20
N ARG A 121 14.98 0.56 7.20
CA ARG A 121 15.15 0.23 8.63
C ARG A 121 14.20 -0.86 9.13
N TYR A 122 13.09 -1.09 8.41
CA TYR A 122 12.05 -2.03 8.81
C TYR A 122 12.07 -3.33 7.98
N LEU A 123 13.06 -3.49 7.10
CA LEU A 123 13.35 -4.75 6.42
C LEU A 123 14.28 -5.62 7.28
N PRO A 124 14.14 -6.96 7.27
CA PRO A 124 13.20 -7.78 6.49
C PRO A 124 11.81 -7.96 7.16
N ALA A 125 11.60 -7.40 8.35
CA ALA A 125 10.40 -7.64 9.15
C ALA A 125 9.10 -7.32 8.39
N ILE A 126 9.06 -6.17 7.70
CA ILE A 126 7.90 -5.71 6.95
C ILE A 126 8.07 -6.01 5.46
N ALA A 127 7.31 -6.97 4.92
CA ALA A 127 7.22 -7.18 3.48
C ALA A 127 6.26 -6.16 2.87
N ARG A 128 6.51 -5.73 1.63
CA ARG A 128 5.68 -4.71 0.97
C ARG A 128 5.47 -4.97 -0.51
N ARG A 129 4.37 -4.44 -1.05
CA ARG A 129 4.13 -4.33 -2.49
C ARG A 129 3.37 -3.05 -2.79
N LEU A 130 3.78 -2.38 -3.87
CA LEU A 130 3.17 -1.16 -4.37
C LEU A 130 2.34 -1.45 -5.62
N TYR A 131 1.14 -0.90 -5.66
CA TYR A 131 0.27 -0.92 -6.82
C TYR A 131 -0.08 0.52 -7.22
N HIS A 132 0.05 0.83 -8.51
CA HIS A 132 -0.34 2.12 -9.09
C HIS A 132 -1.75 2.01 -9.65
N CYS A 133 -2.60 3.00 -9.36
CA CYS A 133 -3.99 3.00 -9.84
C CYS A 133 -4.42 4.29 -10.55
N ARG A 134 -3.64 5.37 -10.42
CA ARG A 134 -3.92 6.66 -11.09
C ARG A 134 -4.14 6.54 -12.61
N ASP A 135 -3.27 5.79 -13.28
CA ASP A 135 -3.21 5.75 -14.75
C ASP A 135 -3.97 4.55 -15.34
N LEU A 136 -4.90 3.95 -14.58
CA LEU A 136 -5.74 2.86 -15.09
C LEU A 136 -6.82 3.40 -16.04
N SER A 137 -7.25 2.57 -16.98
CA SER A 137 -8.31 2.92 -17.95
C SER A 137 -9.66 3.12 -17.27
N GLU A 138 -9.92 2.40 -16.17
CA GLU A 138 -11.04 2.64 -15.27
C GLU A 138 -10.58 3.61 -14.17
N SER A 139 -11.38 4.64 -13.89
CA SER A 139 -11.06 5.64 -12.88
C SER A 139 -11.06 5.03 -11.48
N GLU A 140 -9.92 5.08 -10.80
CA GLU A 140 -9.78 4.65 -9.41
C GLU A 140 -9.75 5.86 -8.46
N PRO A 141 -10.31 5.76 -7.24
CA PRO A 141 -10.40 6.88 -6.31
C PRO A 141 -9.08 7.22 -5.60
N PHE A 142 -8.02 6.44 -5.83
CA PHE A 142 -6.69 6.56 -5.23
C PHE A 142 -5.61 6.57 -6.33
N ASP A 143 -4.40 7.03 -5.99
CA ASP A 143 -3.26 6.96 -6.90
C ASP A 143 -2.43 5.70 -6.68
N PHE A 144 -2.38 5.21 -5.43
CA PHE A 144 -1.64 4.03 -5.04
C PHE A 144 -2.43 3.16 -4.06
N LEU A 145 -2.26 1.85 -4.17
CA LEU A 145 -2.61 0.89 -3.13
C LEU A 145 -1.30 0.33 -2.59
N THR A 146 -1.00 0.59 -1.33
CA THR A 146 0.21 0.07 -0.68
C THR A 146 -0.16 -1.09 0.23
N TRP A 147 0.51 -2.22 0.05
CA TRP A 147 0.23 -3.47 0.74
C TRP A 147 1.45 -3.89 1.56
N PHE A 148 1.22 -4.25 2.81
CA PHE A 148 2.25 -4.68 3.75
C PHE A 148 1.86 -5.97 4.45
N GLU A 149 2.83 -6.85 4.71
CA GLU A 149 2.65 -8.10 5.44
C GLU A 149 3.78 -8.29 6.47
N TYR A 150 3.42 -8.64 7.69
CA TYR A 150 4.35 -8.75 8.81
C TYR A 150 3.84 -9.73 9.87
N ALA A 151 4.76 -10.21 10.72
CA ALA A 151 4.40 -11.07 11.84
C ALA A 151 3.76 -10.26 12.97
N PRO A 152 2.91 -10.86 13.83
CA PRO A 152 2.30 -10.14 14.96
C PRO A 152 3.29 -9.42 15.88
N VAL A 153 4.49 -10.00 16.07
CA VAL A 153 5.59 -9.42 16.85
C VAL A 153 6.15 -8.11 16.26
N ASP A 154 5.98 -7.86 14.96
CA ASP A 154 6.46 -6.66 14.28
C ASP A 154 5.36 -5.58 14.14
N ARG A 155 4.23 -5.70 14.85
CA ARG A 155 3.13 -4.73 14.79
C ARG A 155 3.57 -3.32 15.18
N ASP A 156 4.25 -3.17 16.31
CA ASP A 156 4.71 -1.85 16.80
C ASP A 156 5.73 -1.24 15.83
N ARG A 157 6.61 -2.07 15.26
CA ARG A 157 7.56 -1.64 14.20
C ARG A 157 6.85 -1.12 12.96
N PHE A 158 5.77 -1.77 12.54
CA PHE A 158 4.98 -1.27 11.43
C PHE A 158 4.30 0.07 11.77
N ASP A 159 3.79 0.22 12.99
CA ASP A 159 3.16 1.46 13.43
C ASP A 159 4.18 2.62 13.47
N GLU A 160 5.40 2.37 13.95
CA GLU A 160 6.52 3.31 13.89
C GLU A 160 6.90 3.68 12.45
N LEU A 161 6.95 2.70 11.52
CA LEU A 161 7.21 2.94 10.10
C LEU A 161 6.19 3.91 9.51
N VAL A 162 4.90 3.62 9.67
CA VAL A 162 3.83 4.43 9.09
C VAL A 162 3.80 5.81 9.75
N ALA A 163 3.99 5.91 11.06
CA ALA A 163 4.07 7.20 11.75
C ALA A 163 5.22 8.06 11.23
N ALA A 164 6.41 7.48 11.03
CA ALA A 164 7.56 8.19 10.48
C ALA A 164 7.30 8.70 9.04
N LEU A 165 6.68 7.88 8.19
CA LEU A 165 6.32 8.30 6.83
C LEU A 165 5.27 9.42 6.84
N ARG A 166 4.25 9.33 7.69
CA ARG A 166 3.21 10.35 7.82
C ARG A 166 3.70 11.68 8.38
N ALA A 167 4.78 11.67 9.14
CA ALA A 167 5.42 12.89 9.65
C ALA A 167 6.33 13.58 8.62
N SER A 168 6.59 12.95 7.48
CA SER A 168 7.49 13.46 6.46
C SER A 168 6.90 14.61 5.64
N GLU A 169 7.74 15.32 4.90
CA GLU A 169 7.29 16.36 3.98
C GLU A 169 6.44 15.81 2.83
N GLU A 170 6.80 14.64 2.30
CA GLU A 170 6.07 13.96 1.23
C GLU A 170 4.58 13.80 1.60
N TRP A 171 4.27 13.54 2.87
CA TRP A 171 2.90 13.31 3.32
C TRP A 171 2.02 14.56 3.30
N ARG A 172 2.61 15.76 3.21
CA ARG A 172 1.86 17.02 3.00
C ARG A 172 1.11 17.05 1.67
N TYR A 173 1.51 16.19 0.74
CA TYR A 173 0.88 16.06 -0.57
C TYR A 173 -0.21 14.98 -0.62
N VAL A 174 -0.48 14.27 0.47
CA VAL A 174 -1.51 13.23 0.52
C VAL A 174 -2.84 13.86 0.94
N ASP A 175 -3.89 13.69 0.11
CA ASP A 175 -5.23 14.27 0.37
C ASP A 175 -6.32 13.22 0.61
N ARG A 176 -6.02 11.94 0.41
CA ARG A 176 -6.85 10.80 0.79
C ARG A 176 -5.95 9.69 1.32
N ASP A 177 -6.14 9.30 2.58
CA ASP A 177 -5.33 8.30 3.29
C ASP A 177 -6.25 7.46 4.17
N ILE A 178 -6.29 6.17 3.90
CA ILE A 178 -7.07 5.20 4.67
C ILE A 178 -6.14 4.07 5.07
N GLU A 179 -6.19 3.67 6.33
CA GLU A 179 -5.45 2.54 6.85
C GLU A 179 -6.39 1.42 7.23
N ILE A 180 -6.24 0.26 6.57
CA ILE A 180 -7.02 -0.94 6.83
C ILE A 180 -6.06 -1.98 7.39
N ARG A 181 -6.27 -2.41 8.63
CA ARG A 181 -5.49 -3.45 9.30
C ARG A 181 -6.20 -4.78 9.19
N LEU A 182 -5.41 -5.83 8.92
CA LEU A 182 -5.93 -7.15 8.63
C LEU A 182 -5.15 -8.25 9.33
N GLU A 183 -5.84 -9.36 9.55
CA GLU A 183 -5.25 -10.61 10.02
C GLU A 183 -5.69 -11.77 9.12
N ARG A 184 -4.74 -12.64 8.78
CA ARG A 184 -5.01 -13.88 8.03
C ARG A 184 -5.48 -14.94 9.02
N ARG A 185 -6.64 -15.51 8.76
CA ARG A 185 -7.14 -16.69 9.47
C ARG A 185 -6.55 -17.97 8.89
#